data_AF-A0A943TXT0-F1
#
_entry.id   AF-A0A943TXT0-F1
#
_cell.length_a   1.000
_cell.length_b   1.000
_cell.length_c   1.000
_cell.angle_alpha   90.00
_cell.angle_beta   90.00
_cell.angle_gamma   90.00
#
_symmetry.space_group_name_H-M   'P 1'
#
loop_
_entity.id
_entity.type
_entity.pdbx_description
1 polymer ?
#
loop_
_entity_poly.entity_id
_entity_poly.type
_entity_poly.pdbx_seq_one_letter_code
_entity_poly.pdbx_strand_id
1 'polypeptide(L)'
;EPLREATYTQLLMGITKASLATESFLSAASFQETTKVLTEAAIKGKVDHLVGLKENVIIGKLIPAGSGLSVYRNFVSETDEEKESAPEEYVDLSVLVNRSNAL
;
A
#
# COMPACT_ATOMS: atom_id res chain seq x y z
N GLU A 1 10.93 32.13 14.34
CA GLU A 1 9.77 31.88 15.23
C GLU A 1 9.65 30.38 15.46
N PRO A 2 9.15 29.91 16.62
CA PRO A 2 8.90 28.49 16.84
C PRO A 2 7.79 27.99 15.91
N LEU A 3 7.90 26.72 15.48
CA LEU A 3 6.86 26.07 14.68
C LEU A 3 5.56 25.98 15.50
N ARG A 4 4.43 26.28 14.86
CA ARG A 4 3.08 26.14 15.44
C ARG A 4 2.39 24.94 14.80
N GLU A 5 1.53 24.27 15.58
CA GLU A 5 0.73 23.15 15.08
C GLU A 5 -0.27 23.59 13.99
N ALA A 6 -0.57 22.67 13.07
CA ALA A 6 -1.51 22.93 11.99
C ALA A 6 -2.96 22.90 12.50
N THR A 7 -3.75 23.93 12.20
CA THR A 7 -5.19 23.97 12.46
C THR A 7 -5.96 23.42 11.26
N TYR A 8 -6.91 22.50 11.48
CA TYR A 8 -7.71 21.87 10.42
C TYR A 8 -9.20 21.81 10.78
N THR A 9 -10.06 21.56 9.78
CA THR A 9 -11.51 21.36 9.95
C THR A 9 -11.94 20.05 9.30
N GLN A 10 -12.96 19.39 9.85
CA GLN A 10 -13.51 18.17 9.25
C GLN A 10 -14.49 18.51 8.12
N LEU A 11 -14.30 17.90 6.96
CA LEU A 11 -15.18 18.05 5.80
C LEU A 11 -15.96 16.76 5.55
N LEU A 12 -17.29 16.87 5.44
CA LEU A 12 -18.13 15.75 5.05
C LEU A 12 -18.08 15.54 3.53
N MET A 13 -17.77 14.32 3.10
CA MET A 13 -17.73 13.93 1.69
C MET A 13 -18.71 12.78 1.41
N GLY A 14 -19.26 12.75 0.19
CA GLY A 14 -20.05 11.60 -0.27
C GLY A 14 -19.16 10.36 -0.51
N ILE A 15 -19.76 9.17 -0.42
CA ILE A 15 -19.03 7.89 -0.50
C ILE A 15 -18.21 7.75 -1.79
N THR A 16 -18.74 8.17 -2.94
CA THR A 16 -18.04 8.10 -4.24
C THR A 16 -16.79 8.98 -4.23
N LYS A 17 -16.90 10.20 -3.71
CA LYS A 17 -15.79 11.15 -3.66
C LYS A 17 -14.72 10.69 -2.66
N ALA A 18 -15.15 10.16 -1.52
CA ALA A 18 -14.23 9.59 -0.53
C ALA A 18 -13.46 8.39 -1.09
N SER A 19 -14.12 7.48 -1.83
CA SER A 19 -13.47 6.31 -2.43
C SER A 19 -12.47 6.65 -3.55
N LEU A 20 -12.75 7.71 -4.33
CA LEU A 20 -11.82 8.18 -5.37
C LEU A 20 -10.64 8.97 -4.80
N ALA A 21 -10.80 9.59 -3.63
CA ALA A 21 -9.75 10.36 -2.94
C ALA A 21 -8.81 9.50 -2.08
N THR A 22 -8.73 8.20 -2.36
CA THR A 22 -7.82 7.29 -1.64
C THR A 22 -6.38 7.49 -2.11
N GLU A 23 -5.42 7.25 -1.21
CA GLU A 23 -3.99 7.43 -1.53
C GLU A 23 -3.48 6.41 -2.55
N SER A 24 -3.99 5.18 -2.48
CA SER A 24 -3.71 4.14 -3.45
C SER A 24 -4.40 4.43 -4.78
N PHE A 25 -3.60 4.65 -5.81
CA PHE A 25 -4.13 4.78 -7.16
C PHE A 25 -4.65 3.45 -7.71
N LEU A 26 -4.10 2.31 -7.26
CA LEU A 26 -4.50 0.98 -7.73
C LEU A 26 -5.90 0.60 -7.19
N SER A 27 -6.18 0.96 -5.94
CA SER A 27 -7.52 0.87 -5.34
C SER A 27 -8.51 1.86 -5.93
N ALA A 28 -8.10 3.12 -6.16
CA ALA A 28 -8.94 4.15 -6.75
C ALA A 28 -9.32 3.82 -8.20
N ALA A 29 -8.35 3.41 -9.03
CA ALA A 29 -8.55 3.13 -10.45
C ALA A 29 -9.47 1.92 -10.70
N SER A 30 -9.54 1.00 -9.75
CA SER A 30 -10.42 -0.17 -9.79
C SER A 30 -11.83 0.10 -9.24
N PHE A 31 -12.14 1.32 -8.80
CA PHE A 31 -13.50 1.70 -8.42
C PHE A 31 -14.24 2.26 -9.64
N GLN A 32 -13.83 3.43 -10.13
CA GLN A 32 -14.37 4.12 -11.30
C GLN A 32 -13.29 5.04 -11.91
N GLU A 33 -13.58 5.66 -13.07
CA GLU A 33 -12.71 6.67 -13.72
C GLU A 33 -11.26 6.21 -14.00
N THR A 34 -11.06 4.93 -14.30
CA THR A 34 -9.74 4.25 -14.40
C THR A 34 -8.71 5.03 -15.23
N THR A 35 -9.07 5.48 -16.43
CA THR A 35 -8.14 6.20 -17.32
C THR A 35 -7.62 7.48 -16.67
N LYS A 36 -8.48 8.24 -16.00
CA LYS A 36 -8.12 9.51 -15.35
C LYS A 36 -7.24 9.28 -14.12
N VAL A 37 -7.56 8.26 -13.32
CA VAL A 37 -6.77 7.94 -12.12
C VAL A 37 -5.36 7.48 -12.51
N LEU A 38 -5.23 6.62 -13.53
CA LEU A 38 -3.93 6.14 -13.99
C LEU A 38 -3.08 7.24 -14.64
N THR A 39 -3.69 8.13 -15.43
CA THR A 39 -2.95 9.25 -16.02
C THR A 39 -2.46 10.24 -14.96
N GLU A 40 -3.30 10.60 -14.00
CA GLU A 40 -2.88 11.48 -12.89
C GLU A 40 -1.77 10.85 -12.05
N ALA A 41 -1.86 9.55 -11.76
CA ALA A 41 -0.82 8.83 -11.03
C ALA A 41 0.50 8.77 -11.80
N ALA A 42 0.45 8.52 -13.11
CA ALA A 42 1.63 8.49 -13.98
C ALA A 42 2.31 9.86 -14.08
N ILE A 43 1.52 10.94 -14.23
CA ILE A 43 2.05 12.31 -14.29
C ILE A 43 2.70 12.72 -12.97
N LYS A 44 2.07 12.37 -11.84
CA LYS A 44 2.59 12.69 -10.49
C LYS A 44 3.68 11.73 -10.01
N GLY A 45 3.95 10.64 -10.74
CA GLY A 45 4.89 9.60 -10.32
C GLY A 45 4.49 8.93 -8.99
N LYS A 46 3.19 8.74 -8.75
CA LYS A 46 2.69 8.15 -7.49
C LYS A 46 3.17 6.70 -7.34
N VAL A 47 3.64 6.37 -6.14
CA VAL A 47 4.00 4.99 -5.75
C VAL A 47 2.90 4.44 -4.85
N ASP A 48 2.47 3.20 -5.12
CA ASP A 48 1.48 2.51 -4.30
C ASP A 48 2.20 1.60 -3.29
N HIS A 49 1.96 1.85 -2.00
CA HIS A 49 2.59 1.09 -0.91
C HIS A 49 1.82 -0.18 -0.53
N LEU A 50 0.70 -0.49 -1.20
CA LEU A 50 -0.06 -1.74 -1.01
C LEU A 50 -0.46 -1.98 0.46
N VAL A 51 -0.85 -0.94 1.18
CA VAL A 51 -1.27 -1.03 2.59
C VAL A 51 -2.75 -1.41 2.70
N GLY A 52 -3.52 -1.18 1.64
CA GLY A 52 -4.95 -1.42 1.58
C GLY A 52 -5.33 -2.87 1.29
N LEU A 53 -6.58 -3.20 1.60
CA LEU A 53 -7.14 -4.52 1.30
C LEU A 53 -7.25 -4.76 -0.21
N LYS A 54 -7.79 -3.77 -0.94
CA LYS A 54 -8.15 -3.93 -2.35
C LYS A 54 -6.92 -4.03 -3.25
N GLU A 55 -5.88 -3.22 -3.01
CA GLU A 55 -4.61 -3.34 -3.73
C GLU A 55 -4.03 -4.76 -3.64
N ASN A 56 -3.97 -5.32 -2.43
CA ASN A 56 -3.41 -6.65 -2.21
C ASN A 56 -4.23 -7.75 -2.87
N VAL A 57 -5.57 -7.64 -2.86
CA VAL A 57 -6.43 -8.55 -3.63
C VAL A 57 -6.15 -8.46 -5.13
N ILE A 58 -6.00 -7.24 -5.68
CA ILE A 58 -5.76 -7.06 -7.12
C ILE A 58 -4.42 -7.66 -7.55
N ILE A 59 -3.38 -7.52 -6.72
CA ILE A 59 -2.05 -8.07 -6.99
C ILE A 59 -1.97 -9.58 -6.68
N GLY A 60 -2.92 -10.12 -5.92
CA GLY A 60 -2.94 -11.54 -5.52
C GLY A 60 -2.05 -11.87 -4.31
N LYS A 61 -1.81 -10.88 -3.42
CA LYS A 61 -1.11 -11.07 -2.15
C LYS A 61 -2.11 -11.26 -1.01
N LEU A 62 -1.68 -11.89 0.09
CA LEU A 62 -2.48 -12.00 1.31
C LEU A 62 -2.91 -10.61 1.78
N ILE A 63 -4.18 -10.44 2.12
CA ILE A 63 -4.71 -9.16 2.60
C ILE A 63 -4.23 -8.86 4.03
N PRO A 64 -4.06 -7.57 4.41
CA PRO A 64 -3.70 -7.15 5.76
C PRO A 64 -4.87 -7.26 6.77
N ALA A 65 -5.59 -8.38 6.74
CA ALA A 65 -6.70 -8.68 7.64
C ALA A 65 -6.76 -10.18 7.95
N GLY A 66 -7.39 -10.52 9.07
CA GLY A 66 -7.60 -11.91 9.48
C GLY A 66 -6.30 -12.71 9.58
N SER A 67 -6.24 -13.83 8.87
CA SER A 67 -5.07 -14.72 8.82
C SER A 67 -3.84 -14.09 8.17
N GLY A 68 -4.03 -13.12 7.26
CA GLY A 68 -2.92 -12.42 6.61
C GLY A 68 -2.19 -11.46 7.54
N LEU A 69 -2.81 -11.00 8.64
CA LEU A 69 -2.23 -10.00 9.53
C LEU A 69 -0.94 -10.46 10.25
N SER A 70 -0.75 -11.77 10.41
CA SER A 70 0.51 -12.32 10.96
C SER A 70 1.72 -11.98 10.10
N VAL A 71 1.57 -12.02 8.77
CA VAL A 71 2.63 -11.71 7.81
C VAL A 71 2.98 -10.21 7.87
N TYR A 72 1.96 -9.35 7.94
CA TYR A 72 2.16 -7.90 8.00
C TYR A 72 2.75 -7.43 9.33
N ARG A 73 2.41 -8.06 10.47
CA ARG A 73 3.01 -7.71 11.77
C ARG A 73 4.51 -8.01 11.83
N ASN A 74 4.95 -9.09 11.19
CA ASN A 74 6.37 -9.46 11.16
C ASN A 74 7.19 -8.53 10.24
N PHE A 75 6.54 -7.91 9.26
CA PHE A 75 7.17 -7.00 8.29
C PHE A 75 7.51 -5.61 8.88
N VAL A 76 6.89 -5.22 10.00
CA VAL A 76 7.13 -3.92 10.67
C VAL A 76 8.46 -3.89 11.45
N SER A 77 9.31 -4.92 11.33
CA SER A 77 10.60 -4.99 12.02
C SER A 77 11.82 -4.52 11.21
N GLU A 78 11.64 -4.03 9.98
CA GLU A 78 12.77 -3.67 9.09
C GLU A 78 12.80 -2.20 8.64
N THR A 79 12.37 -1.27 9.50
CA THR A 79 12.68 0.16 9.30
C THR A 79 13.18 0.77 10.61
N ASP A 80 14.52 0.83 10.75
CA ASP A 80 15.28 2.10 10.71
C ASP A 80 16.59 2.17 11.54
N GLU A 81 17.21 1.06 11.99
CA GLU A 81 18.55 1.17 12.65
C GLU A 81 19.68 0.23 12.18
N GLU A 82 19.44 -0.82 11.37
CA GLU A 82 20.53 -1.74 10.98
C GLU A 82 20.76 -1.78 9.46
N LYS A 83 21.17 -0.65 8.89
CA LYS A 83 21.93 -0.63 7.62
C LYS A 83 23.42 -0.59 7.93
N GLU A 84 23.97 -1.67 8.47
CA GLU A 84 25.41 -1.91 8.32
C GLU A 84 25.73 -3.41 8.38
N SER A 85 26.24 -3.92 7.26
CA SER A 85 26.96 -5.19 7.09
C SER A 85 26.18 -6.51 7.11
N ALA A 86 25.60 -6.89 5.97
CA ALA A 86 25.56 -8.29 5.55
C ALA A 86 25.58 -8.37 4.00
N PRO A 87 26.36 -9.28 3.40
CA PRO A 87 26.46 -9.39 1.95
C PRO A 87 25.11 -9.79 1.37
N GLU A 88 24.79 -9.27 0.17
CA GLU A 88 23.57 -9.56 -0.58
C GLU A 88 23.43 -11.08 -0.83
N GLU A 89 22.87 -11.79 0.14
CA GLU A 89 22.45 -13.17 -0.06
C GLU A 89 21.17 -13.11 -0.89
N TYR A 90 21.28 -13.58 -2.13
CA TYR A 90 20.16 -13.69 -3.06
C TYR A 90 19.03 -14.48 -2.38
N VAL A 91 18.01 -13.77 -1.92
CA VAL A 91 16.83 -14.38 -1.29
C VAL A 91 16.00 -15.01 -2.41
N ASP A 92 16.08 -16.34 -2.53
CA ASP A 92 15.31 -17.08 -3.51
C ASP A 92 13.81 -17.03 -3.17
N LEU A 93 13.10 -16.10 -3.81
CA LEU A 93 11.65 -15.94 -3.73
C LEU A 93 10.87 -17.12 -4.33
N SER A 94 11.52 -18.14 -4.90
CA SER A 94 10.87 -19.37 -5.38
C SER A 94 10.10 -20.10 -4.28
N VAL A 95 10.51 -19.96 -3.02
CA VAL A 95 9.85 -20.57 -1.85
C VAL A 95 8.47 -19.93 -1.57
N LEU A 96 8.29 -18.66 -1.91
CA LEU A 96 7.01 -17.96 -1.76
C LEU A 96 6.05 -18.26 -2.92
N VAL A 97 6.56 -18.51 -4.13
CA VAL A 97 5.73 -18.89 -5.29
C VAL A 97 4.97 -20.20 -5.02
N ASN A 98 5.56 -21.13 -4.27
CA ASN A 98 4.93 -22.42 -3.95
C ASN A 98 3.96 -22.38 -2.76
N ARG A 99 4.00 -21.35 -1.91
CA ARG A 99 3.07 -21.20 -0.77
C ARG A 99 1.96 -20.18 -0.99
N SER A 100 2.17 -19.20 -1.88
CA SER A 100 1.22 -18.11 -2.09
C SER A 100 0.04 -18.45 -3.01
N ASN A 101 0.08 -19.58 -3.73
CA ASN A 101 -1.00 -20.00 -4.64
C ASN A 101 -1.92 -21.10 -4.07
N ALA A 102 -1.82 -21.44 -2.78
CA ALA A 102 -2.73 -22.39 -2.17
C ALA A 102 -3.99 -21.65 -1.66
N LEU A 103 -4.99 -21.58 -2.56
CA LEU A 103 -6.43 -21.36 -2.35
C LEU A 103 -6.87 -20.49 -1.17
#